data_AF-A0A7M7N0V3-F1
#
_entry.id   AF-A0A7M7N0V3-F1
#
_cell.length_a   1.000
_cell.length_b   1.000
_cell.length_c   1.000
_cell.angle_alpha   90.00
_cell.angle_beta   90.00
_cell.angle_gamma   90.00
#
_symmetry.space_group_name_H-M   'P 1'
#
loop_
_entity.id
_entity.type
_entity.pdbx_description
1 polymer ?
#
loop_
_entity_poly.entity_id
_entity_poly.type
_entity_poly.pdbx_seq_one_letter_code
_entity_poly.pdbx_strand_id
1 'polypeptide(L)'
;MCKMDWLLTALLLQTVLLTEVTAVVKVSMKLKRYQNHGHHELDDDCCDPQPWILWDPCNDCDNHFELCFDTISSDLDFHTCHYESFKTERLFADDDDFYFPPVLRAPQNTFIPNPFLINITDWQNGFRTKIKVLDYDPHNSDDLIDEIGYNFMDSDYQPSASLGSVSDWKEIVLDGGRGHAIITVQIKVYCEEHYYKAAEGCNTYCLGRDDALGHYDCHDVTGSKLCHPGYTGQDCEQVQLHEMNSILCINPSFPLPLT
;
A
#
# COMPACT_ATOMS: atom_id res chain seq x y z
N MET A 1 -55.83 29.60 33.35
CA MET A 1 -55.09 28.49 32.70
C MET A 1 -54.89 28.86 31.24
N CYS A 2 -53.72 29.37 30.87
CA CYS A 2 -53.33 29.60 29.47
C CYS A 2 -51.97 28.92 29.27
N LYS A 3 -51.91 27.94 28.36
CA LYS A 3 -50.69 27.19 28.06
C LYS A 3 -49.81 28.02 27.12
N MET A 4 -48.70 28.48 27.69
CA MET A 4 -47.33 28.34 27.22
C MET A 4 -47.11 27.75 25.81
N ASP A 5 -46.63 28.56 24.87
CA ASP A 5 -45.92 28.11 23.66
C ASP A 5 -44.53 28.75 23.65
N TRP A 6 -43.51 27.94 23.92
CA TRP A 6 -42.10 28.30 23.75
C TRP A 6 -41.72 27.99 22.30
N LEU A 7 -41.34 29.02 21.55
CA LEU A 7 -40.68 28.87 20.25
C LEU A 7 -39.27 28.28 20.48
N LEU A 8 -39.14 26.97 20.30
CA LEU A 8 -37.86 26.29 20.15
C LEU A 8 -37.36 26.49 18.72
N THR A 9 -36.41 27.41 18.52
CA THR A 9 -35.60 27.44 17.30
C THR A 9 -34.64 26.26 17.32
N ALA A 10 -34.88 25.25 16.48
CA ALA A 10 -33.95 24.16 16.25
C ALA A 10 -32.79 24.67 15.38
N LEU A 11 -31.59 24.75 15.96
CA LEU A 11 -30.35 24.98 15.21
C LEU A 11 -29.98 23.65 14.53
N LEU A 12 -30.21 23.55 13.22
CA LEU A 12 -29.73 22.45 12.41
C LEU A 12 -28.20 22.57 12.28
N LEU A 13 -27.48 21.90 13.17
CA LEU A 13 -26.04 21.68 13.03
C LEU A 13 -25.87 20.67 11.88
N GLN A 14 -25.67 21.15 10.66
CA GLN A 14 -25.21 20.31 9.56
C GLN A 14 -23.78 19.87 9.92
N THR A 15 -23.65 18.63 10.41
CA THR A 15 -22.37 17.94 10.46
C THR A 15 -21.91 17.76 9.02
N VAL A 16 -21.00 18.61 8.57
CA VAL A 16 -20.21 18.32 7.37
C VAL A 16 -19.43 17.05 7.70
N LEU A 17 -19.83 15.93 7.10
CA LEU A 17 -18.95 14.77 7.02
C LEU A 17 -17.76 15.22 6.16
N LEU A 18 -16.67 15.61 6.81
CA LEU A 18 -15.38 15.62 6.16
C LEU A 18 -15.05 14.14 5.92
N THR A 19 -15.33 13.66 4.70
CA THR A 19 -14.63 12.48 4.22
C THR A 19 -13.18 12.88 4.14
N GLU A 20 -12.37 12.47 5.12
CA GLU A 20 -10.93 12.53 4.95
C GLU A 20 -10.62 11.70 3.70
N VAL A 21 -10.28 12.41 2.63
CA VAL A 21 -9.71 11.82 1.42
C VAL A 21 -8.32 11.37 1.85
N THR A 22 -8.22 10.17 2.42
CA THR A 22 -6.96 9.64 2.89
C THR A 22 -6.13 9.34 1.66
N ALA A 23 -5.05 10.10 1.47
CA ALA A 23 -3.97 9.75 0.58
C ALA A 23 -3.54 8.31 0.89
N VAL A 24 -3.51 7.41 -0.10
CA VAL A 24 -3.10 6.02 0.14
C VAL A 24 -1.97 5.66 -0.79
N VAL A 25 -0.77 5.48 -0.22
CA VAL A 25 0.29 4.73 -0.87
C VAL A 25 -0.05 3.24 -0.77
N LYS A 26 -0.02 2.55 -1.89
CA LYS A 26 -0.23 1.11 -2.01
C LYS A 26 1.11 0.40 -2.07
N VAL A 27 1.30 -0.56 -1.18
CA VAL A 27 2.43 -1.49 -1.24
C VAL A 27 1.87 -2.86 -1.59
N SER A 28 2.23 -3.38 -2.76
CA SER A 28 1.99 -4.78 -3.10
C SER A 28 3.26 -5.56 -2.86
N MET A 29 3.22 -6.52 -1.95
CA MET A 29 4.36 -7.33 -1.58
C MET A 29 4.05 -8.80 -1.81
N LYS A 30 4.98 -9.48 -2.48
CA LYS A 30 4.93 -10.90 -2.80
C LYS A 30 6.05 -11.60 -2.07
N LEU A 31 5.72 -12.57 -1.23
CA LEU A 31 6.72 -13.54 -0.77
C LEU A 31 7.00 -14.48 -1.94
N LYS A 32 8.27 -14.61 -2.34
CA LYS A 32 8.66 -15.39 -3.53
C LYS A 32 9.26 -16.73 -3.14
N ARG A 33 10.30 -16.72 -2.29
CA ARG A 33 11.03 -17.93 -1.88
C ARG A 33 11.52 -17.80 -0.45
N TYR A 34 11.50 -18.91 0.28
CA TYR A 34 12.09 -19.09 1.60
C TYR A 34 13.23 -20.11 1.49
N GLN A 35 14.33 -19.89 2.23
CA GLN A 35 15.42 -20.85 2.35
C GLN A 35 16.02 -20.84 3.76
N ASN A 36 16.18 -22.01 4.38
CA ASN A 36 16.98 -22.24 5.60
C ASN A 36 17.90 -23.46 5.43
N HIS A 37 18.97 -23.30 4.65
CA HIS A 37 19.83 -24.41 4.22
C HIS A 37 20.51 -25.20 5.35
N GLY A 38 20.49 -24.71 6.58
CA GLY A 38 21.08 -25.37 7.74
C GLY A 38 20.08 -26.12 8.61
N HIS A 39 18.77 -25.97 8.37
CA HIS A 39 17.72 -26.55 9.23
C HIS A 39 17.88 -26.13 10.71
N HIS A 40 18.41 -24.91 10.90
CA HIS A 40 18.81 -24.39 12.20
C HIS A 40 17.83 -23.36 12.70
N GLU A 41 17.64 -23.38 14.01
CA GLU A 41 17.00 -22.33 14.79
C GLU A 41 17.96 -21.17 15.05
N LEU A 42 17.46 -20.11 15.69
CA LEU A 42 18.22 -18.90 15.98
C LEU A 42 19.38 -19.12 16.98
N ASP A 43 19.29 -20.12 17.85
CA ASP A 43 20.34 -20.47 18.81
C ASP A 43 21.32 -21.54 18.28
N ASP A 44 21.28 -21.80 16.98
CA ASP A 44 22.06 -22.81 16.24
C ASP A 44 21.71 -24.27 16.57
N ASP A 45 20.64 -24.53 17.33
CA ASP A 45 20.10 -25.88 17.48
C ASP A 45 19.34 -26.32 16.20
N CYS A 46 19.05 -27.62 16.08
CA CYS A 46 18.28 -28.17 14.95
C CYS A 46 16.79 -28.02 15.23
N CYS A 47 16.00 -27.60 14.24
CA CYS A 47 14.54 -27.61 14.29
C CYS A 47 13.99 -29.00 14.68
N ASP A 48 14.31 -30.02 13.88
CA ASP A 48 13.90 -31.41 14.14
C ASP A 48 15.12 -32.33 14.36
N PRO A 49 15.61 -32.46 15.61
CA PRO A 49 16.78 -33.29 15.88
C PRO A 49 16.46 -34.78 15.75
N GLN A 50 17.26 -35.50 14.96
CA GLN A 50 17.23 -36.95 14.81
C GLN A 50 18.42 -37.61 15.53
N PRO A 51 18.30 -37.93 16.84
CA PRO A 51 19.41 -38.42 17.67
C PRO A 51 20.02 -39.76 17.24
N TRP A 52 19.44 -40.44 16.25
CA TRP A 52 19.92 -41.70 15.67
C TRP A 52 20.74 -41.54 14.39
N ILE A 53 20.87 -40.34 13.81
CA ILE A 53 21.69 -40.08 12.62
C ILE A 53 23.02 -39.43 13.03
N LEU A 54 24.14 -40.09 12.71
CA LEU A 54 25.49 -39.68 13.16
C LEU A 54 26.19 -38.66 12.24
N TRP A 55 25.68 -38.39 11.05
CA TRP A 55 26.38 -37.63 10.00
C TRP A 55 25.70 -36.33 9.59
N ASP A 56 24.41 -36.16 9.91
CA ASP A 56 23.68 -34.89 9.93
C ASP A 56 22.40 -35.09 10.76
N PRO A 57 22.34 -34.62 12.01
CA PRO A 57 21.21 -34.89 12.90
C PRO A 57 20.05 -33.91 12.70
N CYS A 58 20.17 -32.88 11.86
CA CYS A 58 19.08 -31.92 11.65
C CYS A 58 18.16 -32.37 10.51
N ASN A 59 16.85 -32.27 10.71
CA ASN A 59 15.83 -32.42 9.68
C ASN A 59 15.15 -31.06 9.43
N ASP A 60 14.54 -30.93 8.24
CA ASP A 60 13.90 -29.70 7.79
C ASP A 60 12.81 -29.18 8.76
N CYS A 61 12.70 -27.87 8.88
CA CYS A 61 11.73 -27.22 9.76
C CYS A 61 10.29 -27.20 9.19
N ASP A 62 9.33 -27.08 10.09
CA ASP A 62 7.89 -26.91 9.87
C ASP A 62 7.50 -25.42 9.83
N ASN A 63 8.04 -24.70 8.86
CA ASN A 63 8.06 -23.24 8.83
C ASN A 63 6.68 -22.54 8.84
N HIS A 64 6.51 -21.58 9.75
CA HIS A 64 5.46 -20.56 9.69
C HIS A 64 5.99 -19.14 10.00
N PHE A 65 5.20 -18.15 9.61
CA PHE A 65 5.65 -16.75 9.50
C PHE A 65 4.72 -15.77 10.20
N GLU A 66 5.30 -14.81 10.91
CA GLU A 66 4.63 -13.57 11.36
C GLU A 66 5.22 -12.38 10.58
N LEU A 67 4.36 -11.65 9.87
CA LEU A 67 4.71 -10.47 9.08
C LEU A 67 4.17 -9.24 9.80
N CYS A 68 4.98 -8.20 9.88
CA CYS A 68 4.62 -6.95 10.54
C CYS A 68 5.11 -5.75 9.72
N PHE A 69 4.19 -4.88 9.34
CA PHE A 69 4.45 -3.69 8.52
C PHE A 69 4.32 -2.44 9.38
N ASP A 70 5.34 -1.59 9.32
CA ASP A 70 5.51 -0.50 10.28
C ASP A 70 6.18 0.73 9.64
N THR A 71 6.23 1.83 10.39
CA THR A 71 7.02 3.02 10.04
C THR A 71 8.52 2.72 10.07
N ILE A 72 9.32 3.45 9.31
CA ILE A 72 10.79 3.30 9.32
C ILE A 72 11.43 3.64 10.67
N SER A 73 10.74 4.42 11.50
CA SER A 73 11.19 4.85 12.85
C SER A 73 10.81 3.88 13.96
N SER A 74 10.03 2.84 13.66
CA SER A 74 9.66 1.81 14.64
C SER A 74 10.88 1.09 15.20
N ASP A 75 10.70 0.36 16.29
CA ASP A 75 11.67 -0.63 16.77
C ASP A 75 11.56 -1.94 15.96
N LEU A 76 12.28 -2.98 16.40
CA LEU A 76 12.25 -4.31 15.78
C LEU A 76 11.31 -5.28 16.52
N ASP A 77 10.46 -4.77 17.40
CA ASP A 77 9.49 -5.59 18.13
C ASP A 77 8.27 -5.94 17.25
N PHE A 78 7.62 -7.06 17.53
CA PHE A 78 6.49 -7.57 16.75
C PHE A 78 5.12 -7.35 17.42
N HIS A 79 5.06 -6.75 18.62
CA HIS A 79 3.80 -6.57 19.35
C HIS A 79 2.91 -5.48 18.74
N THR A 80 3.51 -4.48 18.10
CA THR A 80 2.76 -3.43 17.39
C THR A 80 3.24 -3.31 15.96
N CYS A 81 2.28 -3.32 15.04
CA CYS A 81 2.51 -3.09 13.62
C CYS A 81 1.62 -1.92 13.22
N HIS A 82 2.26 -0.79 12.91
CA HIS A 82 1.52 0.45 12.63
C HIS A 82 0.61 0.33 11.40
N TYR A 83 1.00 -0.44 10.39
CA TYR A 83 0.25 -0.59 9.15
C TYR A 83 -0.61 -1.84 9.13
N GLU A 84 0.01 -3.01 9.20
CA GLU A 84 -0.69 -4.28 9.05
C GLU A 84 0.15 -5.40 9.65
N SER A 85 -0.51 -6.48 10.07
CA SER A 85 0.17 -7.71 10.46
C SER A 85 -0.52 -8.94 9.90
N PHE A 86 0.28 -9.94 9.56
CA PHE A 86 -0.23 -11.23 9.11
C PHE A 86 0.47 -12.35 9.86
N LYS A 87 -0.28 -13.40 10.17
CA LYS A 87 0.27 -14.64 10.70
C LYS A 87 -0.18 -15.79 9.82
N THR A 88 0.77 -16.63 9.44
CA THR A 88 0.50 -17.86 8.71
C THR A 88 0.41 -19.04 9.68
N GLU A 89 -0.28 -20.09 9.27
CA GLU A 89 -0.08 -21.44 9.83
C GLU A 89 1.17 -22.07 9.18
N ARG A 90 1.56 -23.27 9.63
CA ARG A 90 2.55 -24.10 8.94
C ARG A 90 2.22 -24.21 7.45
N LEU A 91 3.14 -23.76 6.60
CA LEU A 91 2.91 -23.72 5.15
C LEU A 91 3.20 -25.06 4.49
N PHE A 92 4.38 -25.61 4.79
CA PHE A 92 4.86 -26.90 4.35
C PHE A 92 5.41 -27.65 5.56
N ALA A 93 5.39 -28.98 5.47
CA ALA A 93 5.96 -29.83 6.50
C ALA A 93 7.31 -30.34 6.01
N ASP A 94 8.32 -30.35 6.88
CA ASP A 94 9.68 -30.79 6.58
C ASP A 94 10.22 -30.16 5.27
N ASP A 95 10.12 -28.83 5.11
CA ASP A 95 10.58 -28.14 3.90
C ASP A 95 11.17 -26.77 4.21
N ASP A 96 12.50 -26.67 4.07
CA ASP A 96 13.27 -25.44 4.27
C ASP A 96 13.65 -24.72 2.98
N ASP A 97 13.22 -25.18 1.80
CA ASP A 97 13.50 -24.49 0.52
C ASP A 97 12.32 -24.56 -0.44
N PHE A 98 11.41 -23.59 -0.30
CA PHE A 98 10.19 -23.55 -1.08
C PHE A 98 9.89 -22.18 -1.67
N TYR A 99 9.09 -22.22 -2.75
CA TYR A 99 8.43 -21.05 -3.29
C TYR A 99 7.08 -20.87 -2.60
N PHE A 100 6.82 -19.66 -2.09
CA PHE A 100 5.56 -19.39 -1.43
C PHE A 100 4.36 -19.60 -2.37
N PRO A 101 3.27 -20.24 -1.90
CA PRO A 101 2.08 -20.42 -2.71
C PRO A 101 1.38 -19.07 -2.97
N PRO A 102 0.50 -19.00 -3.99
CA PRO A 102 -0.26 -17.78 -4.29
C PRO A 102 -1.29 -17.42 -3.21
N VAL A 103 -1.60 -18.35 -2.31
CA VAL A 103 -2.47 -18.15 -1.16
C VAL A 103 -1.83 -18.86 0.03
N LEU A 104 -1.57 -18.12 1.10
CA LEU A 104 -0.97 -18.64 2.33
C LEU A 104 -2.09 -19.04 3.30
N ARG A 105 -1.91 -20.16 3.99
CA ARG A 105 -2.82 -20.57 5.06
C ARG A 105 -2.59 -19.71 6.28
N ALA A 106 -3.67 -19.29 6.92
CA ALA A 106 -3.63 -18.47 8.11
C ALA A 106 -4.55 -19.06 9.19
N PRO A 107 -4.32 -18.71 10.47
CA PRO A 107 -5.10 -19.24 11.59
C PRO A 107 -6.61 -19.07 11.40
N GLN A 108 -7.37 -19.91 12.12
CA GLN A 108 -8.83 -19.93 12.07
C GLN A 108 -9.39 -20.24 10.67
N ASN A 109 -8.67 -21.05 9.89
CA ASN A 109 -9.07 -21.47 8.55
C ASN A 109 -9.31 -20.26 7.61
N THR A 110 -8.43 -19.25 7.74
CA THR A 110 -8.41 -18.07 6.88
C THR A 110 -7.27 -18.16 5.88
N PHE A 111 -7.23 -17.22 4.94
CA PHE A 111 -6.29 -17.24 3.83
C PHE A 111 -5.74 -15.84 3.56
N ILE A 112 -4.43 -15.75 3.35
CA ILE A 112 -3.75 -14.50 2.99
C ILE A 112 -3.37 -14.58 1.50
N PRO A 113 -3.77 -13.62 0.66
CA PRO A 113 -3.34 -13.59 -0.74
C PRO A 113 -1.84 -13.30 -0.84
N ASN A 114 -1.17 -13.89 -1.82
CA ASN A 114 0.23 -13.61 -2.15
C ASN A 114 0.35 -13.30 -3.66
N PRO A 115 0.50 -12.03 -4.06
CA PRO A 115 0.87 -10.88 -3.23
C PRO A 115 -0.27 -10.35 -2.34
N PHE A 116 0.10 -9.81 -1.18
CA PHE A 116 -0.80 -9.04 -0.32
C PHE A 116 -0.62 -7.54 -0.57
N LEU A 117 -1.60 -6.76 -0.12
CA LEU A 117 -1.69 -5.32 -0.30
C LEU A 117 -1.72 -4.63 1.06
N ILE A 118 -0.83 -3.66 1.25
CA ILE A 118 -0.80 -2.79 2.43
C ILE A 118 -1.13 -1.37 1.99
N ASN A 119 -1.97 -0.71 2.77
CA ASN A 119 -2.38 0.68 2.56
C ASN A 119 -1.64 1.56 3.58
N ILE A 120 -0.86 2.53 3.10
CA ILE A 120 -0.12 3.47 3.95
C ILE A 120 -0.71 4.87 3.75
N THR A 121 -1.25 5.45 4.83
CA THR A 121 -1.91 6.76 4.80
C THR A 121 -1.06 7.92 5.28
N ASP A 122 0.07 7.62 5.93
CA ASP A 122 1.00 8.60 6.52
C ASP A 122 2.43 8.35 6.03
N TRP A 123 2.58 8.18 4.71
CA TRP A 123 3.86 7.88 4.07
C TRP A 123 4.98 8.86 4.47
N GLN A 124 6.08 8.34 5.01
CA GLN A 124 7.26 9.10 5.42
C GLN A 124 8.54 8.57 4.75
N ASN A 125 8.59 8.66 3.42
CA ASN A 125 9.72 8.25 2.57
C ASN A 125 10.08 6.76 2.60
N GLY A 126 9.22 5.92 3.14
CA GLY A 126 9.42 4.48 3.18
C GLY A 126 8.58 3.82 4.24
N PHE A 127 8.79 2.51 4.38
CA PHE A 127 8.17 1.71 5.42
C PHE A 127 9.13 0.58 5.83
N ARG A 128 8.88 0.00 6.99
CA ARG A 128 9.61 -1.16 7.50
C ARG A 128 8.78 -2.42 7.36
N THR A 129 9.42 -3.50 6.93
CA THR A 129 8.89 -4.85 7.10
C THR A 129 9.70 -5.59 8.15
N LYS A 130 8.99 -6.29 9.03
CA LYS A 130 9.54 -7.22 10.01
C LYS A 130 8.98 -8.61 9.70
N ILE A 131 9.82 -9.63 9.63
CA ILE A 131 9.43 -11.02 9.38
C ILE A 131 10.02 -11.88 10.50
N LYS A 132 9.16 -12.59 11.21
CA LYS A 132 9.54 -13.63 12.16
C LYS A 132 9.28 -14.98 11.52
N VAL A 133 10.28 -15.85 11.58
CA VAL A 133 10.22 -17.22 11.09
C VAL A 133 10.28 -18.14 12.29
N LEU A 134 9.34 -19.05 12.40
CA LEU A 134 9.26 -20.00 13.50
C LEU A 134 9.08 -21.42 12.95
N ASP A 135 9.60 -22.37 13.71
CA ASP A 135 9.34 -23.79 13.52
C ASP A 135 8.04 -24.18 14.26
N TYR A 136 7.11 -24.83 13.56
CA TYR A 136 5.83 -25.22 14.16
C TYR A 136 5.96 -26.52 14.93
N ASP A 137 5.72 -26.45 16.23
CA ASP A 137 5.91 -27.60 17.12
C ASP A 137 4.62 -28.02 17.82
N PRO A 138 4.04 -29.21 17.53
CA PRO A 138 2.75 -29.61 18.07
C PRO A 138 2.80 -29.99 19.57
N HIS A 139 4.00 -30.13 20.14
CA HIS A 139 4.21 -30.72 21.48
C HIS A 139 4.94 -29.80 22.48
N ASN A 140 5.47 -28.66 22.02
CA ASN A 140 6.22 -27.64 22.76
C ASN A 140 5.84 -26.25 22.20
N SER A 141 6.59 -25.22 22.59
CA SER A 141 6.48 -23.90 21.98
C SER A 141 7.17 -23.91 20.63
N ASP A 142 6.58 -23.21 19.65
CA ASP A 142 7.21 -22.93 18.37
C ASP A 142 8.60 -22.29 18.60
N ASP A 143 9.62 -22.87 17.98
CA ASP A 143 11.00 -22.44 18.14
C ASP A 143 11.38 -21.36 17.12
N LEU A 144 12.21 -20.42 17.52
CA LEU A 144 12.48 -19.22 16.73
C LEU A 144 13.61 -19.49 15.75
N ILE A 145 13.34 -19.38 14.45
CA ILE A 145 14.35 -19.54 13.39
C ILE A 145 15.02 -18.20 13.07
N ASP A 146 14.24 -17.14 12.84
CA ASP A 146 14.80 -15.83 12.49
C ASP A 146 13.85 -14.66 12.80
N GLU A 147 14.45 -13.49 12.99
CA GLU A 147 13.77 -12.19 13.01
C GLU A 147 14.50 -11.24 12.06
N ILE A 148 13.84 -10.91 10.96
CA ILE A 148 14.38 -10.09 9.88
C ILE A 148 13.67 -8.74 9.90
N GLY A 149 14.41 -7.65 9.99
CA GLY A 149 13.91 -6.28 9.85
C GLY A 149 14.52 -5.59 8.64
N TYR A 150 13.69 -5.03 7.75
CA TYR A 150 14.16 -4.33 6.56
C TYR A 150 13.42 -3.02 6.30
N ASN A 151 14.16 -1.95 6.02
CA ASN A 151 13.62 -0.63 5.69
C ASN A 151 13.60 -0.44 4.16
N PHE A 152 12.41 -0.31 3.58
CA PHE A 152 12.21 0.02 2.18
C PHE A 152 12.12 1.55 2.02
N MET A 153 13.28 2.20 1.84
CA MET A 153 13.36 3.67 1.78
C MET A 153 14.16 4.23 0.60
N ASP A 154 14.85 3.38 -0.16
CA ASP A 154 15.63 3.80 -1.33
C ASP A 154 14.74 4.31 -2.47
N SER A 155 15.36 4.94 -3.48
CA SER A 155 14.65 5.49 -4.65
C SER A 155 13.83 4.44 -5.40
N ASP A 156 14.23 3.17 -5.35
CA ASP A 156 13.52 2.06 -5.98
C ASP A 156 12.19 1.70 -5.27
N TYR A 157 11.99 2.17 -4.04
CA TYR A 157 10.82 1.89 -3.20
C TYR A 157 9.95 3.12 -2.95
N GLN A 158 10.17 4.20 -3.70
CA GLN A 158 9.27 5.34 -3.71
C GLN A 158 8.04 5.03 -4.57
N PRO A 159 6.86 5.56 -4.22
CA PRO A 159 5.64 5.28 -4.97
C PRO A 159 5.77 5.75 -6.41
N SER A 160 5.33 4.94 -7.35
CA SER A 160 5.07 5.39 -8.72
C SER A 160 3.75 6.17 -8.77
N ALA A 161 3.68 7.20 -9.60
CA ALA A 161 2.42 7.90 -9.93
C ALA A 161 1.47 7.02 -10.78
N SER A 162 1.96 5.87 -11.28
CA SER A 162 1.17 4.96 -12.11
C SER A 162 0.37 3.95 -11.29
N LEU A 163 -0.74 3.46 -11.85
CA LEU A 163 -1.54 2.39 -11.27
C LEU A 163 -0.72 1.12 -10.97
N GLY A 164 -1.24 0.29 -10.06
CA GLY A 164 -0.61 -0.99 -9.71
C GLY A 164 -0.43 -1.93 -10.90
N SER A 165 -1.26 -1.85 -11.94
CA SER A 165 -1.14 -2.66 -13.16
C SER A 165 0.09 -2.31 -14.01
N VAL A 166 0.62 -1.09 -13.88
CA VAL A 166 1.73 -0.57 -14.70
C VAL A 166 3.02 -0.40 -13.90
N SER A 167 2.94 -0.42 -12.57
CA SER A 167 4.12 -0.29 -11.70
C SER A 167 4.96 -1.56 -11.69
N ASP A 168 6.28 -1.38 -11.86
CA ASP A 168 7.26 -2.46 -11.95
C ASP A 168 7.54 -3.12 -10.61
N TRP A 169 7.69 -4.44 -10.62
CA TRP A 169 8.16 -5.21 -9.47
C TRP A 169 9.67 -5.06 -9.29
N LYS A 170 10.08 -4.83 -8.05
CA LYS A 170 11.47 -4.90 -7.59
C LYS A 170 11.64 -6.17 -6.77
N GLU A 171 12.71 -6.90 -7.02
CA GLU A 171 13.05 -8.12 -6.28
C GLU A 171 14.20 -7.84 -5.32
N ILE A 172 14.06 -8.31 -4.09
CA ILE A 172 15.09 -8.19 -3.06
C ILE A 172 15.21 -9.49 -2.27
N VAL A 173 16.44 -9.78 -1.86
CA VAL A 173 16.79 -10.86 -0.94
C VAL A 173 16.95 -10.25 0.45
N LEU A 174 16.23 -10.79 1.42
CA LEU A 174 16.31 -10.42 2.83
C LEU A 174 17.10 -11.51 3.54
N ASP A 175 18.38 -11.25 3.82
CA ASP A 175 19.35 -12.17 4.43
C ASP A 175 20.09 -11.56 5.63
N GLY A 176 19.65 -10.38 6.09
CA GLY A 176 20.21 -9.65 7.23
C GLY A 176 19.49 -9.90 8.55
N GLY A 177 18.94 -11.11 8.74
CA GLY A 177 18.26 -11.52 9.95
C GLY A 177 19.18 -11.68 11.17
N ARG A 178 18.58 -12.10 12.29
CA ARG A 178 19.36 -12.54 13.46
C ARG A 178 19.88 -13.97 13.26
N GLY A 179 19.18 -14.79 12.48
CA GLY A 179 19.52 -16.16 12.13
C GLY A 179 20.08 -16.28 10.71
N HIS A 180 19.81 -17.42 10.07
CA HIS A 180 20.35 -17.79 8.76
C HIS A 180 19.29 -17.92 7.66
N ALA A 181 18.04 -17.58 7.95
CA ALA A 181 16.96 -17.68 6.99
C ALA A 181 17.10 -16.62 5.89
N ILE A 182 16.79 -17.01 4.67
CA ILE A 182 16.84 -16.13 3.49
C ILE A 182 15.44 -16.05 2.89
N ILE A 183 14.91 -14.84 2.78
CA ILE A 183 13.59 -14.60 2.18
C ILE A 183 13.73 -13.72 0.95
N THR A 184 13.36 -14.25 -0.22
CA THR A 184 13.24 -13.44 -1.43
C THR A 184 11.83 -12.89 -1.54
N VAL A 185 11.70 -11.58 -1.73
CA VAL A 185 10.41 -10.90 -1.89
C VAL A 185 10.41 -10.05 -3.16
N GLN A 186 9.22 -9.86 -3.73
CA GLN A 186 9.00 -8.87 -4.77
C GLN A 186 8.09 -7.78 -4.23
N ILE A 187 8.38 -6.53 -4.55
CA ILE A 187 7.60 -5.38 -4.09
C ILE A 187 7.35 -4.39 -5.22
N LYS A 188 6.19 -3.74 -5.19
CA LYS A 188 5.96 -2.49 -5.91
C LYS A 188 5.17 -1.53 -5.05
N VAL A 189 5.53 -0.26 -5.15
CA VAL A 189 4.93 0.84 -4.40
C VAL A 189 4.33 1.82 -5.38
N TYR A 190 3.07 2.22 -5.18
CA TYR A 190 2.34 3.05 -6.13
C TYR A 190 1.22 3.83 -5.47
N CYS A 191 0.74 4.88 -6.13
CA CYS A 191 -0.43 5.62 -5.66
C CYS A 191 -1.72 4.85 -5.93
N GLU A 192 -2.69 4.97 -5.01
CA GLU A 192 -4.09 4.62 -5.29
C GLU A 192 -4.59 5.31 -6.57
N GLU A 193 -5.55 4.70 -7.24
CA GLU A 193 -6.13 5.26 -8.46
C GLU A 193 -6.63 6.71 -8.24
N HIS A 194 -6.28 7.59 -9.19
CA HIS A 194 -6.57 9.03 -9.15
C HIS A 194 -5.82 9.82 -8.07
N TYR A 195 -4.83 9.24 -7.38
CA TYR A 195 -3.92 9.96 -6.51
C TYR A 195 -2.56 10.20 -7.16
N TYR A 196 -2.03 11.40 -6.96
CA TYR A 196 -0.81 11.91 -7.57
C TYR A 196 0.12 12.51 -6.52
N LYS A 197 1.25 13.06 -6.97
CA LYS A 197 2.37 13.49 -6.14
C LYS A 197 2.98 12.33 -5.35
N ALA A 198 3.44 11.33 -6.07
CA ALA A 198 4.23 10.22 -5.55
C ALA A 198 5.29 10.67 -4.52
N ALA A 199 6.11 11.67 -4.86
CA ALA A 199 7.17 12.16 -3.98
C ALA A 199 6.67 12.78 -2.64
N GLU A 200 5.37 13.10 -2.54
CA GLU A 200 4.73 13.62 -1.32
C GLU A 200 3.75 12.60 -0.70
N GLY A 201 3.87 11.31 -1.04
CA GLY A 201 3.05 10.26 -0.45
C GLY A 201 1.64 10.16 -1.05
N CYS A 202 1.49 10.43 -2.34
CA CYS A 202 0.22 10.26 -3.06
C CYS A 202 -0.93 11.12 -2.50
N ASN A 203 -0.63 12.37 -2.14
CA ASN A 203 -1.51 13.24 -1.36
C ASN A 203 -2.48 14.10 -2.18
N THR A 204 -2.45 14.02 -3.51
CA THR A 204 -3.28 14.88 -4.37
C THR A 204 -4.26 14.04 -5.19
N TYR A 205 -5.56 14.15 -4.88
CA TYR A 205 -6.62 13.48 -5.64
C TYR A 205 -7.03 14.29 -6.88
N CYS A 206 -7.11 13.64 -8.04
CA CYS A 206 -7.68 14.21 -9.25
C CYS A 206 -8.31 13.14 -10.15
N LEU A 207 -9.61 13.28 -10.36
CA LEU A 207 -10.33 12.54 -11.39
C LEU A 207 -10.75 13.53 -12.47
N GLY A 208 -10.23 13.33 -13.68
CA GLY A 208 -10.58 14.13 -14.85
C GLY A 208 -12.08 14.09 -15.11
N ARG A 209 -12.63 15.21 -15.57
CA ARG A 209 -14.07 15.35 -15.78
C ARG A 209 -14.36 16.35 -16.89
N ASP A 210 -15.49 16.14 -17.55
CA ASP A 210 -15.99 17.01 -18.61
C ASP A 210 -17.52 17.09 -18.51
N ASP A 211 -17.99 17.84 -17.52
CA ASP A 211 -19.41 18.03 -17.22
C ASP A 211 -19.68 19.44 -16.65
N ALA A 212 -20.93 19.72 -16.26
CA ALA A 212 -21.33 21.04 -15.76
C ALA A 212 -20.58 21.50 -14.49
N LEU A 213 -19.86 20.60 -13.81
CA LEU A 213 -19.09 20.89 -12.60
C LEU A 213 -17.59 21.03 -12.88
N GLY A 214 -17.14 20.86 -14.13
CA GLY A 214 -15.75 21.10 -14.52
C GLY A 214 -15.36 20.48 -15.86
N HIS A 215 -14.35 21.07 -16.49
CA HIS A 215 -13.81 20.65 -17.79
C HIS A 215 -12.28 20.58 -17.72
N TYR A 216 -11.73 19.45 -17.27
CA TYR A 216 -10.30 19.30 -17.05
C TYR A 216 -9.80 17.86 -17.12
N ASP A 217 -8.52 17.75 -17.49
CA ASP A 217 -7.69 16.57 -17.29
C ASP A 217 -6.82 16.72 -16.04
N CYS A 218 -6.21 15.63 -15.57
CA CYS A 218 -5.29 15.65 -14.45
C CYS A 218 -3.85 15.64 -14.95
N HIS A 219 -2.99 16.48 -14.37
CA HIS A 219 -1.56 16.43 -14.66
C HIS A 219 -0.93 15.17 -14.06
N ASP A 220 -0.28 14.35 -14.89
CA ASP A 220 0.20 13.00 -14.54
C ASP A 220 1.15 12.90 -13.32
N VAL A 221 1.90 13.97 -13.02
CA VAL A 221 2.82 14.01 -11.87
C VAL A 221 2.19 14.67 -10.64
N THR A 222 1.57 15.84 -10.82
CA THR A 222 1.15 16.70 -9.70
C THR A 222 -0.31 16.50 -9.30
N GLY A 223 -1.14 15.89 -10.15
CA GLY A 223 -2.58 15.82 -9.97
C GLY A 223 -3.28 17.17 -10.08
N SER A 224 -2.60 18.23 -10.55
CA SER A 224 -3.25 19.53 -10.77
C SER A 224 -4.23 19.44 -11.95
N LYS A 225 -5.37 20.10 -11.81
CA LYS A 225 -6.39 20.17 -12.88
C LYS A 225 -5.88 21.04 -14.04
N LEU A 226 -5.91 20.47 -15.23
CA LEU A 226 -5.55 21.11 -16.48
C LEU A 226 -6.83 21.44 -17.25
N CYS A 227 -7.27 22.70 -17.20
CA CYS A 227 -8.51 23.11 -17.83
C CYS A 227 -8.48 22.90 -19.35
N HIS A 228 -9.58 22.41 -19.88
CA HIS A 228 -9.80 22.35 -21.33
C HIS A 228 -9.80 23.76 -21.93
N PRO A 229 -9.50 23.92 -23.24
CA PRO A 229 -9.52 25.21 -23.91
C PRO A 229 -10.86 25.93 -23.71
N GLY A 230 -10.80 27.21 -23.34
CA GLY A 230 -12.00 28.01 -23.07
C GLY A 230 -12.56 27.86 -21.65
N TYR A 231 -11.90 27.13 -20.75
CA TYR A 231 -12.31 26.98 -19.35
C TYR A 231 -11.25 27.48 -18.36
N THR A 232 -11.71 27.96 -17.20
CA THR A 232 -10.90 28.46 -16.09
C THR A 232 -11.64 28.29 -14.77
N GLY A 233 -11.06 28.75 -13.66
CA GLY A 233 -11.56 28.50 -12.30
C GLY A 233 -10.78 27.37 -11.62
N GLN A 234 -11.07 27.14 -10.35
CA GLN A 234 -10.39 26.12 -9.56
C GLN A 234 -10.75 24.70 -10.00
N ASP A 235 -11.97 24.52 -10.50
CA ASP A 235 -12.51 23.25 -10.99
C ASP A 235 -12.74 23.29 -12.51
N CYS A 236 -12.18 24.29 -13.20
CA CYS A 236 -12.34 24.51 -14.64
C CYS A 236 -13.80 24.58 -15.08
N GLU A 237 -14.63 25.18 -14.24
CA GLU A 237 -16.08 25.28 -14.38
C GLU A 237 -16.54 26.58 -15.06
N GLN A 238 -15.63 27.54 -15.22
CA GLN A 238 -15.94 28.88 -15.73
C GLN A 238 -15.51 29.03 -17.18
N VAL A 239 -16.42 29.48 -18.05
CA VAL A 239 -16.09 29.76 -19.46
C VAL A 239 -15.24 31.02 -19.56
N GLN A 240 -14.09 30.91 -20.22
CA GLN A 240 -13.18 32.01 -20.50
C GLN A 240 -13.73 32.86 -21.66
N LEU A 241 -14.32 34.01 -21.31
CA LEU A 241 -15.04 34.90 -22.24
C LEU A 241 -14.22 35.44 -23.42
N HIS A 242 -12.88 35.35 -23.40
CA HIS A 242 -12.04 35.77 -24.53
C HIS A 242 -12.08 34.80 -25.74
N GLU A 243 -12.39 33.52 -25.51
CA GLU A 243 -12.56 32.49 -26.56
C GLU A 243 -13.98 32.52 -27.16
N MET A 244 -14.93 33.22 -26.53
CA MET A 244 -16.27 33.41 -27.12
C MET A 244 -16.25 34.45 -28.27
N ASN A 245 -15.26 35.34 -28.30
CA ASN A 245 -15.13 36.36 -29.34
C ASN A 245 -14.47 35.85 -30.63
N SER A 246 -13.78 34.70 -30.61
CA SER A 246 -13.20 34.11 -31.82
C SER A 246 -14.22 33.33 -32.65
N ILE A 247 -15.29 32.79 -32.05
CA ILE A 247 -16.35 32.05 -32.76
C ILE A 247 -17.48 32.98 -33.25
N LEU A 248 -17.72 34.12 -32.60
CA LEU A 248 -18.82 35.04 -32.96
C LEU A 248 -18.45 36.19 -33.93
N CYS A 249 -17.22 36.26 -34.43
CA CYS A 249 -16.82 37.27 -35.43
C CYS A 249 -16.97 36.78 -36.87
N ILE A 250 -18.13 36.23 -37.24
CA ILE A 250 -18.56 36.13 -38.65
C ILE A 250 -19.69 37.16 -38.84
N ASN A 251 -19.27 38.42 -38.98
CA ASN A 251 -19.98 39.64 -39.39
C ASN A 251 -21.53 39.65 -39.40
N PRO A 252 -22.19 40.46 -38.56
CA PRO A 252 -23.49 41.03 -38.89
C PRO A 252 -23.28 42.22 -39.83
N SER A 253 -23.95 42.16 -40.97
CA SER A 253 -24.20 43.22 -41.93
C SER A 253 -24.41 44.62 -41.32
N PHE A 254 -23.69 45.62 -41.83
CA PHE A 254 -24.08 47.04 -41.79
C PHE A 254 -23.92 47.70 -43.18
N PRO A 255 -24.74 48.73 -43.50
CA PRO A 255 -25.09 49.13 -44.86
C PRO A 255 -24.09 50.11 -45.48
N LEU A 256 -24.05 50.11 -46.82
CA LEU A 256 -23.22 51.00 -47.64
C LEU A 256 -23.70 52.46 -47.59
N PRO A 257 -22.80 53.46 -47.66
CA PRO A 257 -23.16 54.87 -47.60
C PRO A 257 -23.63 55.41 -48.96
N LEU A 258 -24.50 56.41 -48.87
CA LEU A 258 -25.00 57.25 -49.96
C LEU A 258 -23.86 57.89 -50.76
N THR A 259 -23.89 57.69 -52.07
CA THR A 259 -23.57 58.69 -53.11
C THR A 259 -24.46 58.45 -54.31
#